data_AF-A0A0Q6FB20-F1
#
_entry.id   AF-A0A0Q6FB20-F1
#
_cell.length_a   1.000
_cell.length_b   1.000
_cell.length_c   1.000
_cell.angle_alpha   90.00
_cell.angle_beta   90.00
_cell.angle_gamma   90.00
#
_symmetry.space_group_name_H-M   'P 1'
#
loop_
_entity.id
_entity.type
_entity.pdbx_description
1 polymer ?
#
loop_
_entity_poly.entity_id
_entity_poly.type
_entity_poly.pdbx_seq_one_letter_code
_entity_poly.pdbx_strand_id
1 'polypeptide(L)'
;MASSYTLGTHYEGFIRDLLESGRYASASEVVRDGLRVLEEREQLRAAKLEALKAAINDGFASGDPEDLDMASIKAEARLSASKSARGA
;
A
#
# COMPACT_ATOMS: atom_id res chain seq x y z
N MET A 1 -9.64 -2.90 29.90
CA MET A 1 -11.07 -2.55 29.87
C MET A 1 -11.74 -3.37 28.78
N ALA A 2 -12.91 -3.94 29.05
CA ALA A 2 -13.71 -4.57 27.99
C ALA A 2 -14.47 -3.46 27.27
N SER A 3 -14.08 -3.18 26.03
CA SER A 3 -14.83 -2.27 25.16
C SER A 3 -15.90 -3.08 24.41
N SER A 4 -17.15 -2.65 24.50
CA SER A 4 -18.27 -3.28 23.79
C SER A 4 -18.60 -2.46 22.54
N TYR A 5 -18.79 -3.15 21.41
CA TYR A 5 -19.10 -2.55 20.11
C TYR A 5 -20.21 -3.34 19.43
N THR A 6 -21.12 -2.65 18.76
CA THR A 6 -22.17 -3.27 17.93
C THR A 6 -21.66 -3.41 16.50
N LEU A 7 -21.57 -4.64 15.99
CA LEU A 7 -20.99 -4.93 14.67
C LEU A 7 -22.05 -5.18 13.58
N GLY A 8 -23.30 -5.43 13.99
CA GLY A 8 -24.40 -5.71 13.10
C GLY A 8 -24.44 -7.17 12.67
N THR A 9 -25.60 -7.59 12.15
CA THR A 9 -25.96 -8.99 11.95
C THR A 9 -25.02 -9.75 11.03
N HIS A 10 -24.48 -9.11 9.99
CA HIS A 10 -23.52 -9.73 9.07
C HIS A 10 -22.23 -10.16 9.77
N TYR A 11 -21.58 -9.23 10.48
CA TYR A 11 -20.29 -9.50 11.12
C TYR A 11 -20.43 -10.36 12.37
N GLU A 12 -21.55 -10.25 13.10
CA GLU A 12 -21.88 -11.15 14.20
C GLU A 12 -22.04 -12.60 13.71
N GLY A 13 -22.67 -12.81 12.55
CA GLY A 13 -22.74 -14.12 11.90
C GLY A 13 -21.37 -14.65 11.50
N PHE A 14 -20.58 -13.83 10.81
CA PHE A 14 -19.22 -14.20 10.42
C PHE A 14 -18.33 -14.58 11.61
N ILE A 15 -18.38 -13.81 12.71
CA ILE A 15 -17.63 -14.12 13.93
C ILE A 15 -18.11 -15.45 14.53
N ARG A 16 -19.41 -15.71 14.56
CA ARG A 16 -19.96 -16.98 15.05
C ARG A 16 -19.45 -18.16 14.22
N ASP A 17 -19.50 -18.09 12.90
CA ASP A 17 -19.01 -19.16 12.02
C ASP A 17 -17.51 -19.45 12.26
N LEU A 18 -16.72 -18.40 12.49
CA LEU A 18 -15.30 -18.52 12.81
C LEU A 18 -15.05 -19.20 14.17
N LEU A 19 -15.89 -18.93 15.18
CA LEU A 19 -15.81 -19.59 16.49
C LEU A 19 -16.27 -21.05 16.40
N GLU A 20 -17.39 -21.32 15.72
CA GLU A 20 -17.93 -22.67 15.54
C GLU A 20 -16.98 -23.57 14.75
N SER A 21 -16.22 -23.01 13.80
CA SER A 21 -15.17 -23.74 13.08
C SER A 21 -13.96 -24.11 13.96
N GLY A 22 -13.85 -23.54 15.16
CA GLY A 22 -12.70 -23.72 16.06
C GLY A 22 -11.46 -22.92 15.65
N ARG A 23 -11.54 -22.06 14.63
CA ARG A 23 -10.41 -21.26 14.16
C ARG A 23 -9.97 -20.18 15.17
N TYR A 24 -10.91 -19.68 15.96
CA TYR A 24 -10.65 -18.68 17.01
C TYR A 24 -11.33 -19.10 18.32
N ALA A 25 -10.76 -18.70 19.46
CA ALA A 25 -11.30 -19.05 20.78
C ALA A 25 -12.27 -18.01 21.33
N SER A 26 -12.27 -16.78 20.79
CA SER A 26 -13.16 -15.71 21.24
C SER A 26 -13.39 -14.62 20.18
N ALA A 27 -14.53 -13.93 20.26
CA ALA A 27 -14.83 -12.78 19.39
C ALA A 27 -13.76 -11.68 19.50
N SER A 28 -13.24 -11.44 20.72
CA SER A 28 -12.17 -10.47 20.96
C SER A 28 -10.86 -10.83 20.27
N GLU A 29 -10.63 -12.10 19.97
CA GLU A 29 -9.48 -12.54 19.17
C GLU A 29 -9.67 -12.21 17.69
N VAL A 30 -10.84 -12.53 17.13
CA VAL A 30 -11.21 -12.21 15.75
C VAL A 30 -11.10 -10.70 15.49
N VAL A 31 -11.63 -9.88 16.41
CA VAL A 31 -11.59 -8.42 16.27
C VAL A 31 -10.16 -7.90 16.31
N ARG A 32 -9.31 -8.40 17.23
CA ARG A 32 -7.90 -7.99 17.30
C ARG A 32 -7.13 -8.40 16.05
N ASP A 33 -7.41 -9.58 15.51
CA ASP A 33 -6.79 -10.05 14.28
C ASP A 33 -7.18 -9.17 13.08
N GLY A 34 -8.48 -8.85 12.95
CA GLY A 34 -8.97 -7.90 11.94
C GLY A 34 -8.37 -6.50 12.08
N LEU A 35 -8.22 -6.00 13.30
CA LEU A 35 -7.60 -4.69 13.56
C LEU A 35 -6.11 -4.67 13.23
N ARG A 36 -5.37 -5.77 13.42
CA ARG A 36 -3.96 -5.87 13.00
C ARG A 36 -3.81 -5.71 11.49
N VAL A 37 -4.65 -6.42 10.72
CA VAL A 37 -4.65 -6.28 9.26
C VAL A 37 -5.03 -4.86 8.83
N LEU A 38 -5.99 -4.24 9.53
CA LEU A 38 -6.36 -2.84 9.26
C LEU A 38 -5.20 -1.88 9.56
N GLU A 39 -4.50 -2.08 10.67
CA GLU A 39 -3.34 -1.28 11.07
C GLU A 39 -2.22 -1.37 10.03
N GLU A 40 -1.85 -2.58 9.59
CA GLU A 40 -0.85 -2.78 8.54
C GLU A 40 -1.23 -2.07 7.24
N ARG A 41 -2.52 -2.14 6.85
CA ARG A 41 -3.02 -1.45 5.66
C ARG A 41 -2.92 0.06 5.79
N GLU A 42 -3.23 0.61 6.96
CA GLU A 42 -3.17 2.06 7.20
C GLU A 42 -1.72 2.56 7.22
N GLN A 43 -0.81 1.81 7.85
CA GLN A 43 0.63 2.10 7.81
C GLN A 43 1.16 2.11 6.37
N LEU A 44 0.80 1.10 5.57
CA LEU A 44 1.18 1.05 4.16
C LEU A 44 0.59 2.21 3.35
N ARG A 45 -0.67 2.57 3.62
CA ARG A 45 -1.33 3.71 2.97
C ARG A 45 -0.60 5.02 3.30
N ALA A 46 -0.24 5.25 4.55
CA ALA A 46 0.50 6.42 5.00
C ALA A 46 1.88 6.47 4.32
N ALA A 47 2.63 5.36 4.31
CA ALA A 47 3.94 5.29 3.67
C ALA A 47 3.88 5.59 2.17
N LYS A 48 2.88 5.05 1.46
CA LYS A 48 2.67 5.34 0.03
C LYS A 48 2.35 6.82 -0.22
N LEU A 49 1.55 7.42 0.64
CA LEU A 49 1.19 8.83 0.52
C LEU A 49 2.42 9.73 0.73
N GLU A 50 3.25 9.43 1.73
CA GLU A 50 4.49 10.17 1.97
C GLU A 50 5.48 9.99 0.80
N ALA A 51 5.64 8.77 0.28
CA ALA A 51 6.48 8.52 -0.89
C ALA A 51 5.99 9.29 -2.13
N LEU A 52 4.68 9.36 -2.36
CA LEU A 52 4.11 10.12 -3.47
C LEU A 52 4.34 11.62 -3.33
N LYS A 53 4.15 12.18 -2.12
CA LYS A 53 4.43 13.59 -1.86
C LYS A 53 5.91 13.91 -2.07
N ALA A 54 6.81 13.04 -1.62
CA ALA A 54 8.24 13.19 -1.84
C ALA A 54 8.57 13.20 -3.33
N ALA A 55 8.09 12.22 -4.10
CA ALA A 55 8.32 12.16 -5.54
C ALA A 55 7.80 13.39 -6.31
N ILE A 56 6.65 13.94 -5.90
CA ILE A 56 6.12 15.18 -6.46
C ILE A 56 7.04 16.36 -6.16
N ASN A 57 7.51 16.48 -4.90
CA ASN A 57 8.44 17.54 -4.51
C ASN A 57 9.78 17.42 -5.24
N ASP A 58 10.30 16.21 -5.41
CA ASP A 58 11.51 15.94 -6.19
C ASP A 58 11.33 16.37 -7.65
N GLY A 59 10.15 16.11 -8.23
CA GLY A 59 9.80 16.60 -9.56
C GLY A 59 9.70 18.13 -9.66
N PHE A 60 9.18 18.81 -8.64
CA PHE A 60 9.21 20.28 -8.60
C PHE A 60 10.62 20.85 -8.42
N ALA A 61 11.49 20.12 -7.72
CA ALA A 61 12.89 20.50 -7.52
C ALA A 61 13.81 20.13 -8.70
N SER A 62 13.32 19.38 -9.70
CA SER A 62 14.16 18.86 -10.79
C SER A 62 14.49 19.88 -11.88
N GLY A 63 14.02 21.13 -11.75
CA GLY A 63 14.23 22.20 -12.72
C GLY A 63 12.95 22.63 -13.42
N ASP A 64 13.10 23.51 -14.40
CA ASP A 64 11.97 24.04 -15.16
C ASP A 64 11.38 22.96 -16.08
N PRO A 65 10.04 22.90 -16.24
CA PRO A 65 9.41 21.98 -17.16
C PRO A 65 9.74 22.33 -18.61
N GLU A 66 10.10 21.33 -19.39
CA GLU A 66 10.32 21.42 -20.84
C GLU A 66 9.21 20.69 -21.62
N ASP A 67 9.15 20.94 -22.93
CA ASP A 67 8.19 20.26 -23.81
C ASP A 67 8.46 18.75 -23.89
N LEU A 68 7.40 17.95 -23.84
CA LEU A 68 7.51 16.49 -23.85
C LEU A 68 7.79 15.95 -25.27
N ASP A 69 9.00 15.41 -25.50
CA ASP A 69 9.35 14.64 -26.70
C ASP A 69 9.63 13.16 -26.38
N MET A 70 8.60 12.33 -26.54
CA MET A 70 8.70 10.89 -26.32
C MET A 70 9.64 10.17 -27.29
N ALA A 71 9.89 10.70 -28.50
CA ALA A 71 10.79 10.07 -29.46
C ALA A 71 12.25 10.20 -28.99
N SER A 72 12.64 11.41 -28.59
CA SER A 72 13.97 11.70 -28.05
C SER A 72 14.25 10.94 -26.75
N ILE A 73 13.29 10.93 -25.80
CA ILE A 73 13.41 10.17 -24.55
C ILE A 73 13.66 8.67 -24.82
N LYS A 74 12.90 8.06 -25.74
CA LYS A 74 13.08 6.64 -26.11
C LYS A 74 14.42 6.39 -26.80
N ALA A 75 14.88 7.31 -27.65
CA ALA A 75 16.16 7.17 -28.33
C ALA A 75 17.32 7.20 -27.33
N GLU A 76 17.30 8.15 -26.39
CA GLU A 76 18.29 8.28 -25.32
C GLU A 76 18.32 7.03 -24.42
N ALA A 77 17.15 6.56 -23.96
CA ALA A 77 17.04 5.36 -23.13
C ALA A 77 17.62 4.10 -23.79
N ARG A 78 17.46 3.94 -25.11
CA ARG A 78 18.06 2.82 -25.86
C ARG A 78 19.58 2.93 -25.98
N LEU A 79 20.09 4.15 -26.16
CA LEU A 79 21.52 4.40 -26.23
C LEU A 79 22.18 4.10 -24.87
N SER A 80 21.60 4.57 -23.76
CA SER A 80 22.12 4.31 -22.41
C SER A 80 22.10 2.83 -22.05
N ALA A 81 21.03 2.10 -22.38
CA ALA A 81 20.95 0.66 -22.19
C ALA A 81 22.03 -0.09 -22.99
N SER A 82 22.28 0.30 -24.24
CA SER A 82 23.31 -0.34 -25.09
C SER A 82 24.75 -0.09 -24.61
N LYS A 83 25.01 1.07 -23.98
CA LYS A 83 26.31 1.41 -23.40
C LYS A 83 26.57 0.61 -22.12
N SER A 84 25.56 0.46 -21.27
CA SER A 84 25.64 -0.37 -20.06
C SER A 84 25.91 -1.84 -20.38
N ALA A 85 25.36 -2.36 -21.48
CA ALA A 85 25.60 -3.74 -21.93
C ALA A 85 26.99 -3.99 -22.55
N ARG A 86 27.73 -2.95 -22.97
CA ARG A 86 29.09 -3.08 -23.54
C ARG A 86 30.21 -2.79 -22.53
N GLY A 87 29.87 -2.26 -21.36
CA GLY A 87 30.80 -1.94 -20.28
C GLY A 87 30.89 -3.00 -19.18
N ALA A 88 30.23 -4.14 -19.35
CA ALA A 88 30.25 -5.30 -18.44
C ALA A 88 30.92 -6.51 -19.13
#